data_AF-A0A662L0E4-F1
#
_entry.id   AF-A0A662L0E4-F1
#
_cell.length_a   1.000
_cell.length_b   1.000
_cell.length_c   1.000
_cell.angle_alpha   90.00
_cell.angle_beta   90.00
_cell.angle_gamma   90.00
#
_symmetry.space_group_name_H-M   'P 1'
#
loop_
_entity.id
_entity.type
_entity.pdbx_description
1 polymer ?
#
loop_
_entity_poly.entity_id
_entity_poly.type
_entity_poly.pdbx_seq_one_letter_code
_entity_poly.pdbx_strand_id
1 'polypeptide(L)'
;MRYSHLDDQSNWEASYLSDLYFADVYKYEDGQPVFEDWDSNGDGVFAEWSGFKKDVLDLMPDVYVGRLGCRNKWEVGSMVNKIIEYENSGAKNQDWFKKMVVIGGDTFPPPDDPYYEGEVSTSKSLEYMEGFEGIKLYTSLGTLTGPEDIINAVSQGCGFLNFEGHGNPMSWATHPPHDGETWIGIDVLQFNKFSNNGMYPICVVGGCHNSQFNVSVFNLLKIRKIYETYWKSEWSPECFSWWLARLADAGSIATIGCTGLGYGYIGDYNNDSIPDCIQGLGGWIDIEFFRVYGQEGKEILGEVHSTALANYVANFPVMKDNIDCKTVQEWVLLGDPTLKIGGY
;
A
#
# COMPACT_ATOMS: atom_id res chain seq x y z
N MET A 1 -2.41 -10.77 14.74
CA MET A 1 -3.09 -9.85 13.82
C MET A 1 -4.09 -9.06 14.66
N ARG A 2 -4.07 -7.74 14.58
CA ARG A 2 -5.05 -6.86 15.23
C ARG A 2 -6.03 -6.36 14.18
N TYR A 3 -7.27 -6.15 14.58
CA TYR A 3 -8.30 -5.52 13.74
C TYR A 3 -8.62 -4.15 14.33
N SER A 4 -8.76 -3.15 13.45
CA SER A 4 -9.52 -1.94 13.76
C SER A 4 -11.01 -2.24 13.57
N HIS A 5 -11.84 -1.74 14.48
CA HIS A 5 -13.30 -1.85 14.45
C HIS A 5 -13.98 -0.54 14.02
N LEU A 6 -13.27 0.29 13.26
CA LEU A 6 -13.85 1.43 12.57
C LEU A 6 -14.76 0.95 11.45
N ASP A 7 -16.03 1.35 11.50
CA ASP A 7 -17.04 1.11 10.47
C ASP A 7 -17.14 2.34 9.56
N ASP A 8 -16.63 2.19 8.33
CA ASP A 8 -16.65 3.23 7.30
C ASP A 8 -18.02 3.37 6.61
N GLN A 9 -19.01 2.55 6.99
CA GLN A 9 -20.36 2.50 6.43
C GLN A 9 -20.39 2.20 4.92
N SER A 10 -19.31 1.62 4.37
CA SER A 10 -19.21 1.20 2.96
C SER A 10 -20.19 0.08 2.59
N ASN A 11 -20.73 -0.63 3.59
CA ASN A 11 -21.40 -1.94 3.44
C ASN A 11 -20.50 -3.05 2.87
N TRP A 12 -19.19 -2.79 2.72
CA TRP A 12 -18.21 -3.78 2.30
C TRP A 12 -17.55 -4.43 3.51
N GLU A 13 -17.09 -3.64 4.46
CA GLU A 13 -16.44 -4.09 5.68
C GLU A 13 -16.80 -3.22 6.88
N ALA A 14 -16.63 -3.78 8.09
CA ALA A 14 -16.82 -3.08 9.36
C ALA A 14 -15.62 -3.28 10.30
N SER A 15 -14.56 -3.88 9.77
CA SER A 15 -13.29 -4.09 10.46
C SER A 15 -12.22 -4.54 9.46
N TYR A 16 -10.99 -4.08 9.64
CA TYR A 16 -9.86 -4.38 8.77
C TYR A 16 -8.59 -4.55 9.60
N LEU A 17 -7.54 -5.10 9.00
CA LEU A 17 -6.29 -5.36 9.71
C LEU A 17 -5.54 -4.06 9.98
N SER A 18 -4.92 -3.94 11.14
CA SER A 18 -4.04 -2.81 11.42
C SER A 18 -2.79 -3.29 12.12
N ASP A 19 -1.65 -3.03 11.51
CA ASP A 19 -0.36 -3.17 12.17
C ASP A 19 0.11 -1.87 12.85
N LEU A 20 -0.58 -0.74 12.60
CA LEU A 20 -0.34 0.53 13.31
C LEU A 20 -0.55 0.38 14.82
N TYR A 21 -1.47 -0.48 15.26
CA TYR A 21 -1.63 -0.87 16.67
C TYR A 21 -0.32 -1.36 17.34
N PHE A 22 0.57 -2.00 16.59
CA PHE A 22 1.84 -2.47 17.14
C PHE A 22 2.94 -1.41 17.11
N ALA A 23 2.73 -0.33 16.35
CA ALA A 23 3.66 0.78 16.16
C ALA A 23 3.34 1.95 17.08
N ASP A 24 2.05 2.25 17.27
CA ASP A 24 1.49 3.25 18.19
C ASP A 24 1.31 2.60 19.58
N VAL A 25 2.25 2.90 20.49
CA VAL A 25 2.39 2.27 21.81
C VAL A 25 2.10 3.28 22.93
N TYR A 26 2.36 4.56 22.70
CA TYR A 26 2.19 5.64 23.65
C TYR A 26 1.49 6.83 23.03
N LYS A 27 0.49 7.35 23.74
CA LYS A 27 -0.07 8.68 23.50
C LYS A 27 0.40 9.68 24.55
N TYR A 28 0.22 10.97 24.26
CA TYR A 28 0.49 12.04 25.22
C TYR A 28 -0.80 12.56 25.86
N GLU A 29 -0.91 12.39 27.18
CA GLU A 29 -1.95 12.99 28.01
C GLU A 29 -1.29 13.98 28.99
N ASP A 30 -1.74 15.24 28.98
CA ASP A 30 -1.18 16.31 29.81
C ASP A 30 0.37 16.42 29.74
N GLY A 31 0.92 16.14 28.56
CA GLY A 31 2.37 16.19 28.30
C GLY A 31 3.17 15.03 28.89
N GLN A 32 2.51 13.94 29.33
CA GLN A 32 3.15 12.71 29.78
C GLN A 32 2.81 11.56 28.82
N PRO A 33 3.78 10.66 28.51
CA PRO A 33 3.49 9.46 27.75
C PRO A 33 2.67 8.49 28.62
N VAL A 34 1.54 8.04 28.08
CA VAL A 34 0.71 6.98 28.65
C VAL A 34 0.51 5.90 27.61
N PHE A 35 0.30 4.65 28.04
CA PHE A 35 0.10 3.53 27.11
C PHE A 35 -1.16 3.73 26.28
N GLU A 36 -1.05 3.57 24.96
CA GLU A 36 -2.16 3.62 24.02
C GLU A 36 -2.67 2.19 23.76
N ASP A 37 -3.79 1.82 24.39
CA ASP A 37 -4.33 0.46 24.33
C ASP A 37 -5.36 0.26 23.19
N TRP A 38 -5.66 1.33 22.47
CA TRP A 38 -6.67 1.42 21.41
C TRP A 38 -8.09 1.07 21.89
N ASP A 39 -8.39 1.16 23.18
CA ASP A 39 -9.70 0.88 23.79
C ASP A 39 -9.99 1.94 24.87
N SER A 40 -10.02 3.21 24.44
CA SER A 40 -10.16 4.38 25.31
C SER A 40 -11.45 4.39 26.14
N ASN A 41 -12.47 3.63 25.73
CA ASN A 41 -13.74 3.49 26.44
C ASN A 41 -13.83 2.22 27.31
N GLY A 42 -12.88 1.28 27.17
CA GLY A 42 -12.74 0.07 27.97
C GLY A 42 -13.82 -0.99 27.73
N ASP A 43 -14.45 -1.01 26.55
CA ASP A 43 -15.50 -1.96 26.20
C ASP A 43 -14.97 -3.23 25.51
N GLY A 44 -13.66 -3.28 25.23
CA GLY A 44 -12.96 -4.41 24.63
C GLY A 44 -13.05 -4.46 23.11
N VAL A 45 -13.59 -3.43 22.46
CA VAL A 45 -13.64 -3.28 21.01
C VAL A 45 -12.59 -2.26 20.58
N PHE A 46 -11.52 -2.72 19.96
CA PHE A 46 -10.34 -1.90 19.72
C PHE A 46 -10.45 -1.04 18.44
N ALA A 47 -10.06 0.23 18.55
CA ALA A 47 -10.21 1.24 17.51
C ALA A 47 -11.65 1.28 16.97
N GLU A 48 -12.63 1.18 17.85
CA GLU A 48 -14.03 1.26 17.47
C GLU A 48 -14.34 2.67 16.98
N TRP A 49 -15.05 2.77 15.87
CA TRP A 49 -15.71 4.00 15.47
C TRP A 49 -16.97 3.62 14.71
N SER A 50 -18.09 3.61 15.42
CA SER A 50 -19.41 3.27 14.90
C SER A 50 -20.49 4.04 15.64
N GLY A 51 -21.18 4.95 14.92
CA GLY A 51 -22.22 5.80 15.49
C GLY A 51 -21.72 6.65 16.67
N PHE A 52 -22.26 6.39 17.87
CA PHE A 52 -21.89 7.11 19.10
C PHE A 52 -20.72 6.48 19.85
N LYS A 53 -20.26 5.31 19.42
CA LYS A 53 -19.12 4.65 20.02
C LYS A 53 -17.87 4.97 19.23
N LYS A 54 -16.83 5.38 19.94
CA LYS A 54 -15.60 5.85 19.33
C LYS A 54 -14.44 5.77 20.30
N ASP A 55 -13.33 5.23 19.83
CA ASP A 55 -12.04 5.35 20.50
C ASP A 55 -11.32 6.64 20.14
N VAL A 56 -10.55 7.15 21.11
CA VAL A 56 -9.67 8.31 20.94
C VAL A 56 -8.23 7.81 20.89
N LEU A 57 -7.62 7.95 19.71
CA LEU A 57 -6.28 7.49 19.36
C LEU A 57 -5.46 8.69 18.88
N ASP A 58 -4.16 8.71 19.12
CA ASP A 58 -3.29 9.70 18.46
C ASP A 58 -2.73 9.23 17.11
N LEU A 59 -2.68 7.90 16.90
CA LEU A 59 -2.28 7.22 15.67
C LEU A 59 -0.82 7.46 15.27
N MET A 60 0.01 7.91 16.20
CA MET A 60 1.41 8.25 15.94
C MET A 60 2.32 7.02 16.14
N PRO A 61 3.06 6.56 15.12
CA PRO A 61 3.99 5.45 15.32
C PRO A 61 5.16 5.81 16.27
N ASP A 62 5.34 5.06 17.36
CA ASP A 62 6.50 5.15 18.26
C ASP A 62 7.66 4.24 17.83
N VAL A 63 7.35 3.14 17.16
CA VAL A 63 8.31 2.15 16.68
C VAL A 63 8.03 1.74 15.24
N TYR A 64 9.09 1.45 14.49
CA TYR A 64 8.94 0.99 13.11
C TYR A 64 8.49 -0.47 13.08
N VAL A 65 7.32 -0.71 12.51
CA VAL A 65 6.77 -2.06 12.35
C VAL A 65 6.71 -2.43 10.88
N GLY A 66 7.22 -3.62 10.58
CA GLY A 66 7.05 -4.28 9.29
C GLY A 66 6.78 -5.76 9.51
N ARG A 67 6.09 -6.38 8.56
CA ARG A 67 5.65 -7.78 8.66
C ARG A 67 6.26 -8.65 7.56
N LEU A 68 7.00 -9.67 7.98
CA LEU A 68 7.23 -10.85 7.16
C LEU A 68 6.06 -11.83 7.36
N GLY A 69 5.09 -11.84 6.42
CA GLY A 69 3.85 -12.63 6.47
C GLY A 69 4.02 -14.14 6.26
N CYS A 70 5.20 -14.69 6.57
CA CYS A 70 5.59 -16.06 6.23
C CYS A 70 4.67 -17.11 6.88
N ARG A 71 4.23 -18.09 6.10
CA ARG A 71 3.35 -19.19 6.54
C ARG A 71 4.09 -20.50 6.79
N ASN A 72 5.33 -20.59 6.34
CA ASN A 72 6.16 -21.78 6.44
C ASN A 72 7.65 -21.43 6.44
N LYS A 73 8.49 -22.42 6.76
CA LYS A 73 9.95 -22.24 6.83
C LYS A 73 10.60 -21.90 5.49
N TRP A 74 9.99 -22.30 4.38
CA TRP A 74 10.51 -21.98 3.05
C TRP A 74 10.36 -20.48 2.76
N GLU A 75 9.19 -19.89 3.02
CA GLU A 75 8.99 -18.44 2.89
C GLU A 75 9.93 -17.63 3.79
N VAL A 76 10.15 -18.10 5.03
CA VAL A 76 11.15 -17.49 5.93
C VAL A 76 12.55 -17.53 5.30
N GLY A 77 12.97 -18.70 4.80
CA GLY A 77 14.27 -18.85 4.14
C GLY A 77 14.41 -17.95 2.91
N SER A 78 13.38 -17.90 2.06
CA SER A 78 13.34 -17.06 0.87
C SER A 78 13.48 -15.58 1.22
N MET A 79 12.70 -15.08 2.18
CA MET A 79 12.75 -13.67 2.58
C MET A 79 14.07 -13.30 3.25
N VAL A 80 14.56 -14.13 4.18
CA VAL A 80 15.85 -13.86 4.86
C VAL A 80 17.00 -13.82 3.86
N ASN A 81 17.06 -14.79 2.94
CA ASN A 81 18.11 -14.79 1.91
C ASN A 81 18.00 -13.57 0.99
N LYS A 82 16.78 -13.21 0.59
CA LYS A 82 16.52 -12.05 -0.26
C LYS A 82 16.93 -10.74 0.40
N ILE A 83 16.61 -10.55 1.69
CA ILE A 83 17.02 -9.38 2.49
C ILE A 83 18.55 -9.30 2.57
N ILE A 84 19.21 -10.40 2.92
CA ILE A 84 20.68 -10.46 2.98
C ILE A 84 21.30 -10.14 1.61
N GLU A 85 20.77 -10.71 0.53
CA GLU A 85 21.25 -10.43 -0.83
C GLU A 85 21.11 -8.95 -1.17
N TYR A 86 19.91 -8.38 -0.99
CA TYR A 86 19.61 -6.99 -1.28
C TYR A 86 20.53 -6.04 -0.52
N GLU A 87 20.66 -6.22 0.80
CA GLU A 87 21.45 -5.34 1.66
C GLU A 87 22.95 -5.42 1.36
N ASN A 88 23.45 -6.56 0.86
CA ASN A 88 24.86 -6.74 0.50
C ASN A 88 25.17 -6.47 -0.99
N SER A 89 24.16 -6.17 -1.80
CA SER A 89 24.32 -6.00 -3.26
C SER A 89 24.88 -4.63 -3.68
N GLY A 90 24.84 -3.63 -2.79
CA GLY A 90 25.10 -2.24 -3.16
C GLY A 90 24.14 -1.72 -4.24
N ALA A 91 22.87 -2.18 -4.23
CA ALA A 91 21.84 -1.88 -5.22
C ALA A 91 21.78 -0.40 -5.62
N LYS A 92 21.94 0.52 -4.68
CA LYS A 92 21.90 1.98 -4.91
C LYS A 92 22.90 2.48 -5.96
N ASN A 93 23.98 1.73 -6.19
CA ASN A 93 25.03 2.02 -7.16
C ASN A 93 24.85 1.28 -8.50
N GLN A 94 23.79 0.49 -8.65
CA GLN A 94 23.47 -0.26 -9.86
C GLN A 94 22.39 0.46 -10.68
N ASP A 95 22.49 0.37 -12.01
CA ASP A 95 21.60 1.11 -12.93
C ASP A 95 20.12 0.78 -12.74
N TRP A 96 19.78 -0.48 -12.45
CA TRP A 96 18.39 -0.90 -12.24
C TRP A 96 17.74 -0.19 -11.06
N PHE A 97 18.51 0.13 -10.01
CA PHE A 97 17.95 0.78 -8.83
C PHE A 97 17.53 2.21 -9.12
N LYS A 98 18.16 2.89 -10.09
CA LYS A 98 17.80 4.26 -10.49
C LYS A 98 16.58 4.34 -11.41
N LYS A 99 15.85 3.24 -11.58
CA LYS A 99 14.59 3.20 -12.31
C LYS A 99 13.42 3.13 -11.35
N MET A 100 12.36 3.86 -11.66
CA MET A 100 11.07 3.78 -10.98
C MET A 100 10.01 3.39 -12.01
N VAL A 101 9.35 2.26 -11.80
CA VAL A 101 8.19 1.86 -12.62
C VAL A 101 6.95 2.44 -11.98
N VAL A 102 6.21 3.26 -12.74
CA VAL A 102 4.98 3.92 -12.31
C VAL A 102 3.82 3.43 -13.17
N ILE A 103 2.76 2.96 -12.52
CA ILE A 103 1.67 2.22 -13.14
C ILE A 103 0.35 2.81 -12.70
N GLY A 104 -0.45 3.27 -13.66
CA GLY A 104 -1.71 3.93 -13.36
C GLY A 104 -2.56 4.13 -14.61
N GLY A 105 -3.80 4.52 -14.39
CA GLY A 105 -4.74 4.87 -15.44
C GLY A 105 -5.83 5.76 -14.86
N ASP A 106 -6.99 5.74 -15.51
CA ASP A 106 -8.20 6.38 -15.02
C ASP A 106 -8.78 5.47 -13.91
N THR A 107 -8.62 5.86 -12.65
CA THR A 107 -9.01 4.96 -11.54
C THR A 107 -10.51 5.04 -11.38
N PHE A 108 -11.06 6.24 -11.37
CA PHE A 108 -12.50 6.45 -11.34
C PHE A 108 -12.84 7.26 -12.59
N PRO A 109 -13.49 6.67 -13.62
CA PRO A 109 -13.70 7.32 -14.92
C PRO A 109 -15.10 7.95 -15.10
N PRO A 110 -15.55 8.93 -14.29
CA PRO A 110 -16.76 9.64 -14.62
C PRO A 110 -16.53 10.50 -15.89
N PRO A 111 -17.56 10.73 -16.71
CA PRO A 111 -17.39 11.40 -18.00
C PRO A 111 -16.80 12.82 -17.95
N ASP A 112 -16.95 13.51 -16.82
CA ASP A 112 -16.63 14.93 -16.67
C ASP A 112 -15.34 15.20 -15.86
N ASP A 113 -14.63 14.16 -15.40
CA ASP A 113 -13.35 14.32 -14.72
C ASP A 113 -12.20 14.37 -15.73
N PRO A 114 -11.42 15.47 -15.78
CA PRO A 114 -10.29 15.58 -16.68
C PRO A 114 -9.04 14.81 -16.21
N TYR A 115 -9.03 14.27 -15.00
CA TYR A 115 -7.87 13.61 -14.41
C TYR A 115 -7.95 12.10 -14.56
N TYR A 116 -6.78 11.48 -14.67
CA TYR A 116 -6.62 10.02 -14.58
C TYR A 116 -5.87 9.78 -13.27
N GLU A 117 -6.59 9.52 -12.17
CA GLU A 117 -6.06 9.64 -10.80
C GLU A 117 -4.78 8.84 -10.62
N GLY A 118 -4.74 7.62 -11.17
CA GLY A 118 -3.58 6.75 -11.05
C GLY A 118 -2.35 7.29 -11.78
N GLU A 119 -2.54 7.90 -12.95
CA GLU A 119 -1.44 8.54 -13.67
C GLU A 119 -0.97 9.83 -12.99
N VAL A 120 -1.89 10.58 -12.37
CA VAL A 120 -1.56 11.81 -11.62
C VAL A 120 -0.75 11.47 -10.37
N SER A 121 -1.25 10.57 -9.52
CA SER A 121 -0.60 10.18 -8.26
C SER A 121 0.78 9.56 -8.50
N THR A 122 0.88 8.62 -9.44
CA THR A 122 2.19 8.02 -9.73
C THR A 122 3.16 8.98 -10.43
N SER A 123 2.68 9.91 -11.26
CA SER A 123 3.53 10.98 -11.80
C SER A 123 4.03 11.89 -10.69
N LYS A 124 3.20 12.20 -9.69
CA LYS A 124 3.61 13.02 -8.55
C LYS A 124 4.66 12.32 -7.70
N SER A 125 4.51 11.01 -7.49
CA SER A 125 5.53 10.18 -6.85
C SER A 125 6.87 10.25 -7.59
N LEU A 126 6.86 10.15 -8.92
CA LEU A 126 8.07 10.24 -9.74
C LEU A 126 8.74 11.61 -9.65
N GLU A 127 7.97 12.70 -9.55
CA GLU A 127 8.52 14.06 -9.37
C GLU A 127 9.34 14.19 -8.08
N TYR A 128 8.97 13.48 -7.02
CA TYR A 128 9.71 13.48 -5.76
C TYR A 128 11.02 12.69 -5.83
N MET A 129 11.16 11.79 -6.80
CA MET A 129 12.27 10.86 -6.93
C MET A 129 13.37 11.44 -7.83
N GLU A 130 13.95 12.58 -7.44
CA GLU A 130 14.98 13.26 -8.22
C GLU A 130 16.15 12.30 -8.55
N GLY A 131 16.53 12.27 -9.84
CA GLY A 131 17.60 11.40 -10.33
C GLY A 131 17.17 9.96 -10.66
N PHE A 132 15.88 9.62 -10.55
CA PHE A 132 15.34 8.37 -11.07
C PHE A 132 14.84 8.52 -12.51
N GLU A 133 15.04 7.48 -13.32
CA GLU A 133 14.40 7.29 -14.61
C GLU A 133 12.99 6.71 -14.39
N GLY A 134 11.96 7.43 -14.84
CA GLY A 134 10.58 6.96 -14.76
C GLY A 134 10.15 6.12 -15.95
N ILE A 135 9.77 4.87 -15.70
CA ILE A 135 9.13 3.97 -16.67
C ILE A 135 7.62 4.06 -16.47
N LYS A 136 6.94 4.81 -17.34
CA LYS A 136 5.49 5.05 -17.26
C LYS A 136 4.70 3.98 -17.98
N LEU A 137 3.96 3.17 -17.23
CA LEU A 137 2.97 2.22 -17.73
C LEU A 137 1.58 2.81 -17.51
N TYR A 138 1.14 3.62 -18.47
CA TYR A 138 -0.08 4.42 -18.40
C TYR A 138 -1.05 3.99 -19.49
N THR A 139 -2.34 3.87 -19.14
CA THR A 139 -3.37 3.50 -20.10
C THR A 139 -3.59 4.60 -21.13
N SER A 140 -3.44 5.87 -20.75
CA SER A 140 -3.53 7.02 -21.67
C SER A 140 -2.39 7.06 -22.71
N LEU A 141 -1.21 6.53 -22.34
CA LEU A 141 -0.05 6.46 -23.23
C LEU A 141 -0.05 5.20 -24.10
N GLY A 142 -0.94 4.24 -23.84
CA GLY A 142 -0.92 2.92 -24.47
C GLY A 142 0.32 2.09 -24.10
N THR A 143 1.04 2.46 -23.04
CA THR A 143 2.18 1.71 -22.51
C THR A 143 1.75 0.70 -21.45
N LEU A 144 0.51 0.78 -20.98
CA LEU A 144 -0.17 -0.24 -20.19
C LEU A 144 -1.38 -0.76 -20.96
N THR A 145 -1.26 -1.96 -21.49
CA THR A 145 -2.32 -2.66 -22.24
C THR A 145 -2.69 -4.00 -21.60
N GLY A 146 -1.83 -4.52 -20.73
CA GLY A 146 -2.08 -5.75 -20.01
C GLY A 146 -0.97 -6.13 -19.04
N PRO A 147 -1.08 -7.30 -18.41
CA PRO A 147 -0.14 -7.76 -17.38
C PRO A 147 1.28 -7.97 -17.91
N GLU A 148 1.44 -8.30 -19.19
CA GLU A 148 2.77 -8.50 -19.80
C GLU A 148 3.60 -7.21 -19.80
N ASP A 149 2.98 -6.03 -19.90
CA ASP A 149 3.70 -4.74 -19.84
C ASP A 149 4.31 -4.53 -18.44
N ILE A 150 3.52 -4.83 -17.40
CA ILE A 150 3.95 -4.80 -16.00
C ILE A 150 5.06 -5.81 -15.75
N ILE A 151 4.86 -7.07 -16.18
CA ILE A 151 5.83 -8.16 -16.00
C ILE A 151 7.15 -7.82 -16.68
N ASN A 152 7.10 -7.30 -17.91
CA ASN A 152 8.30 -6.96 -18.68
C ASN A 152 9.06 -5.78 -18.05
N ALA A 153 8.37 -4.72 -17.64
CA ALA A 153 9.01 -3.56 -17.02
C ALA A 153 9.67 -3.90 -15.69
N VAL A 154 8.96 -4.61 -14.80
CA VAL A 154 9.51 -5.01 -13.50
C VAL A 154 10.66 -6.02 -13.68
N SER A 155 10.54 -6.96 -14.62
CA SER A 155 11.59 -7.95 -14.92
C SER A 155 12.91 -7.34 -15.40
N GLN A 156 12.89 -6.12 -15.96
CA GLN A 156 14.10 -5.38 -16.34
C GLN A 156 14.82 -4.75 -15.13
N GLY A 157 14.22 -4.80 -13.94
CA GLY A 157 14.75 -4.25 -12.69
C GLY A 157 14.37 -2.78 -12.49
N CYS A 158 13.90 -2.47 -11.28
CA CYS A 158 13.61 -1.12 -10.80
C CYS A 158 13.90 -1.02 -9.30
N GLY A 159 14.29 0.15 -8.81
CA GLY A 159 14.46 0.38 -7.37
C GLY A 159 13.13 0.59 -6.66
N PHE A 160 12.17 1.20 -7.36
CA PHE A 160 10.83 1.46 -6.86
C PHE A 160 9.77 1.10 -7.88
N LEU A 161 8.64 0.64 -7.36
CA LEU A 161 7.45 0.26 -8.09
C LEU A 161 6.27 0.96 -7.43
N ASN A 162 5.53 1.77 -8.19
CA ASN A 162 4.32 2.42 -7.69
C ASN A 162 3.12 2.05 -8.57
N PHE A 163 2.07 1.53 -7.93
CA PHE A 163 0.78 1.24 -8.55
C PHE A 163 -0.29 2.15 -7.94
N GLU A 164 -1.14 2.74 -8.75
CA GLU A 164 -2.31 3.52 -8.28
C GLU A 164 -3.54 3.16 -9.10
N GLY A 165 -4.53 2.54 -8.44
CA GLY A 165 -5.73 2.06 -9.10
C GLY A 165 -6.67 1.30 -8.15
N HIS A 166 -7.37 0.31 -8.69
CA HIS A 166 -8.23 -0.60 -7.93
C HIS A 166 -7.48 -1.83 -7.46
N GLY A 167 -7.95 -2.40 -6.37
CA GLY A 167 -7.36 -3.57 -5.76
C GLY A 167 -8.37 -4.56 -5.23
N ASN A 168 -7.90 -5.79 -5.07
CA ASN A 168 -8.43 -6.75 -4.12
C ASN A 168 -7.25 -7.66 -3.68
N PRO A 169 -7.46 -8.64 -2.78
CA PRO A 169 -6.35 -9.48 -2.32
C PRO A 169 -5.65 -10.31 -3.41
N MET A 170 -6.27 -10.52 -4.57
CA MET A 170 -5.72 -11.32 -5.69
C MET A 170 -5.18 -10.49 -6.86
N SER A 171 -5.55 -9.21 -6.98
CA SER A 171 -5.24 -8.46 -8.21
C SER A 171 -5.19 -6.96 -7.98
N TRP A 172 -4.52 -6.28 -8.90
CA TRP A 172 -4.57 -4.85 -9.08
C TRP A 172 -4.99 -4.53 -10.53
N ALA A 173 -5.77 -3.49 -10.74
CA ALA A 173 -6.21 -3.06 -12.07
C ALA A 173 -6.61 -1.58 -12.12
N THR A 174 -6.69 -1.02 -13.33
CA THR A 174 -7.14 0.35 -13.63
C THR A 174 -7.91 0.37 -14.95
N HIS A 175 -8.49 1.53 -15.30
CA HIS A 175 -9.20 1.73 -16.55
C HIS A 175 -8.42 2.56 -17.59
N PRO A 176 -8.72 2.37 -18.89
CA PRO A 176 -8.40 3.36 -19.91
C PRO A 176 -9.16 4.68 -19.69
N PRO A 177 -8.67 5.79 -20.26
CA PRO A 177 -9.35 7.07 -20.22
C PRO A 177 -10.84 7.01 -20.56
N HIS A 178 -11.69 7.41 -19.61
CA HIS A 178 -13.14 7.49 -19.73
C HIS A 178 -13.82 6.15 -20.10
N ASP A 179 -13.21 5.01 -19.76
CA ASP A 179 -13.75 3.66 -20.03
C ASP A 179 -13.76 2.78 -18.77
N GLY A 180 -14.79 2.96 -17.93
CA GLY A 180 -14.99 2.15 -16.71
C GLY A 180 -15.38 0.69 -16.93
N GLU A 181 -15.61 0.26 -18.17
CA GLU A 181 -15.99 -1.14 -18.47
C GLU A 181 -14.75 -2.02 -18.73
N THR A 182 -13.68 -1.43 -19.26
CA THR A 182 -12.44 -2.13 -19.57
C THR A 182 -11.50 -2.15 -18.37
N TRP A 183 -11.10 -3.34 -17.93
CA TRP A 183 -10.14 -3.53 -16.84
C TRP A 183 -8.77 -3.95 -17.38
N ILE A 184 -7.72 -3.23 -17.01
CA ILE A 184 -6.32 -3.54 -17.35
C ILE A 184 -5.53 -3.69 -16.05
N GLY A 185 -4.86 -4.83 -15.86
CA GLY A 185 -4.18 -5.11 -14.60
C GLY A 185 -3.39 -6.41 -14.59
N ILE A 186 -3.04 -6.85 -13.38
CA ILE A 186 -2.28 -8.08 -13.10
C ILE A 186 -2.87 -8.80 -11.88
N ASP A 187 -2.86 -10.13 -11.92
CA ASP A 187 -3.26 -10.98 -10.80
C ASP A 187 -2.11 -11.83 -10.25
N VAL A 188 -2.26 -12.29 -9.00
CA VAL A 188 -1.24 -13.05 -8.26
C VAL A 188 -0.81 -14.35 -8.94
N LEU A 189 -1.63 -14.94 -9.81
CA LEU A 189 -1.25 -16.17 -10.54
C LEU A 189 -0.23 -15.89 -11.63
N GLN A 190 -0.08 -14.63 -12.05
CA GLN A 190 0.86 -14.20 -13.09
C GLN A 190 2.22 -13.79 -12.52
N PHE A 191 2.33 -13.63 -11.20
CA PHE A 191 3.56 -13.23 -10.51
C PHE A 191 4.73 -14.21 -10.72
N ASN A 192 4.43 -15.48 -11.02
CA ASN A 192 5.46 -16.47 -11.39
C ASN A 192 6.20 -16.15 -12.70
N LYS A 193 5.73 -15.16 -13.48
CA LYS A 193 6.38 -14.70 -14.71
C LYS A 193 7.41 -13.59 -14.48
N PHE A 194 7.47 -12.98 -13.29
CA PHE A 194 8.53 -12.02 -12.99
C PHE A 194 9.90 -12.70 -13.01
N SER A 195 10.92 -11.98 -13.50
CA SER A 195 12.28 -12.50 -13.70
C SER A 195 13.39 -11.54 -13.24
N ASN A 196 13.06 -10.62 -12.34
CA ASN A 196 13.96 -9.63 -11.75
C ASN A 196 14.79 -10.18 -10.57
N ASN A 197 15.43 -11.34 -10.76
CA ASN A 197 16.28 -11.94 -9.73
C ASN A 197 17.42 -10.98 -9.33
N GLY A 198 17.62 -10.78 -8.03
CA GLY A 198 18.59 -9.83 -7.47
C GLY A 198 18.24 -8.34 -7.66
N MET A 199 17.11 -8.00 -8.30
CA MET A 199 16.69 -6.63 -8.61
C MET A 199 15.29 -6.35 -8.01
N TYR A 200 15.22 -6.40 -6.68
CA TYR A 200 13.95 -6.39 -5.94
C TYR A 200 13.51 -4.95 -5.59
N PRO A 201 12.49 -4.37 -6.24
CA PRO A 201 12.00 -3.03 -5.90
C PRO A 201 11.33 -2.99 -4.53
N ILE A 202 11.22 -1.79 -3.98
CA ILE A 202 10.21 -1.46 -2.96
C ILE A 202 8.93 -1.08 -3.69
N CYS A 203 7.84 -1.74 -3.34
CA CYS A 203 6.53 -1.54 -3.97
C CYS A 203 5.61 -0.72 -3.05
N VAL A 204 5.01 0.35 -3.57
CA VAL A 204 3.83 1.00 -2.98
C VAL A 204 2.66 0.68 -3.92
N VAL A 205 1.55 0.20 -3.36
CA VAL A 205 0.36 -0.14 -4.13
C VAL A 205 -0.87 0.53 -3.52
N GLY A 206 -1.34 1.56 -4.23
CA GLY A 206 -2.65 2.18 -4.07
C GLY A 206 -3.74 1.31 -4.67
N GLY A 207 -4.70 0.94 -3.82
CA GLY A 207 -5.82 0.08 -4.16
C GLY A 207 -6.41 -0.62 -2.93
N CYS A 208 -7.64 -1.11 -3.07
CA CYS A 208 -8.35 -1.79 -2.00
C CYS A 208 -7.73 -3.17 -1.69
N HIS A 209 -7.54 -3.49 -0.42
CA HIS A 209 -7.22 -4.84 0.11
C HIS A 209 -5.98 -5.53 -0.48
N ASN A 210 -5.13 -4.85 -1.25
CA ASN A 210 -3.94 -5.46 -1.84
C ASN A 210 -3.00 -6.04 -0.76
N SER A 211 -3.02 -5.47 0.44
CA SER A 211 -2.27 -5.93 1.61
C SER A 211 -3.12 -6.72 2.62
N GLN A 212 -4.31 -7.21 2.28
CA GLN A 212 -5.17 -7.98 3.20
C GLN A 212 -4.55 -9.36 3.56
N PHE A 213 -3.64 -9.41 4.51
CA PHE A 213 -2.80 -10.58 4.79
C PHE A 213 -3.48 -11.72 5.57
N ASN A 214 -4.79 -11.64 5.84
CA ASN A 214 -5.60 -12.70 6.46
C ASN A 214 -6.39 -13.58 5.45
N VAL A 215 -6.10 -13.47 4.14
CA VAL A 215 -6.71 -14.29 3.08
C VAL A 215 -6.12 -15.71 2.99
N SER A 216 -6.87 -16.67 2.47
CA SER A 216 -6.40 -18.04 2.27
C SER A 216 -7.33 -18.83 1.36
N VAL A 217 -6.80 -19.78 0.58
CA VAL A 217 -7.63 -20.77 -0.14
C VAL A 217 -8.58 -21.51 0.80
N PHE A 218 -8.18 -21.73 2.05
CA PHE A 218 -9.04 -22.38 3.05
C PHE A 218 -10.27 -21.55 3.45
N ASN A 219 -10.33 -20.25 3.09
CA ASN A 219 -11.54 -19.45 3.28
C ASN A 219 -12.71 -20.02 2.47
N LEU A 220 -12.48 -20.76 1.38
CA LEU A 220 -13.53 -21.48 0.65
C LEU A 220 -14.25 -22.55 1.49
N LEU A 221 -13.62 -23.03 2.58
CA LEU A 221 -14.25 -23.95 3.53
C LEU A 221 -15.31 -23.26 4.43
N LYS A 222 -15.37 -21.92 4.43
CA LYS A 222 -16.41 -21.14 5.12
C LYS A 222 -17.71 -21.16 4.30
N ILE A 223 -18.32 -22.34 4.15
CA ILE A 223 -19.47 -22.59 3.25
C ILE A 223 -20.61 -21.57 3.43
N ARG A 224 -20.88 -21.12 4.66
CA ARG A 224 -21.93 -20.13 4.97
C ARG A 224 -21.65 -18.73 4.42
N LYS A 225 -20.39 -18.41 4.10
CA LYS A 225 -19.92 -17.13 3.56
C LYS A 225 -19.29 -17.28 2.16
N ILE A 226 -19.49 -18.42 1.49
CA ILE A 226 -18.73 -18.75 0.27
C ILE A 226 -18.90 -17.73 -0.85
N TYR A 227 -20.11 -17.20 -1.03
CA TYR A 227 -20.39 -16.14 -2.02
C TYR A 227 -19.61 -14.86 -1.70
N GLU A 228 -19.62 -14.42 -0.45
CA GLU A 228 -18.88 -13.26 0.03
C GLU A 228 -17.37 -13.46 -0.13
N THR A 229 -16.84 -14.61 0.29
CA THR A 229 -15.43 -14.96 0.16
C THR A 229 -14.97 -14.98 -1.30
N TYR A 230 -15.80 -15.50 -2.21
CA TYR A 230 -15.49 -15.51 -3.64
C TYR A 230 -15.49 -14.10 -4.22
N TRP A 231 -16.56 -13.33 -3.94
CA TRP A 231 -16.75 -11.97 -4.43
C TRP A 231 -15.65 -11.01 -3.97
N LYS A 232 -15.23 -11.10 -2.71
CA LYS A 232 -14.17 -10.28 -2.11
C LYS A 232 -12.75 -10.80 -2.38
N SER A 233 -12.62 -11.89 -3.13
CA SER A 233 -11.31 -12.51 -3.42
C SER A 233 -10.51 -12.92 -2.16
N GLU A 234 -11.19 -13.14 -1.03
CA GLU A 234 -10.57 -13.57 0.24
C GLU A 234 -10.05 -15.01 0.19
N TRP A 235 -10.36 -15.74 -0.88
CA TRP A 235 -9.82 -17.06 -1.17
C TRP A 235 -8.43 -17.03 -1.80
N SER A 236 -7.85 -15.84 -2.03
CA SER A 236 -6.47 -15.73 -2.51
C SER A 236 -5.54 -16.60 -1.66
N PRO A 237 -4.63 -17.37 -2.27
CA PRO A 237 -3.63 -18.10 -1.51
C PRO A 237 -2.84 -17.19 -0.58
N GLU A 238 -2.38 -16.02 -1.04
CA GLU A 238 -1.77 -14.95 -0.24
C GLU A 238 -2.20 -13.59 -0.83
N CYS A 239 -2.18 -12.51 -0.06
CA CYS A 239 -2.53 -11.20 -0.63
C CYS A 239 -1.51 -10.73 -1.67
N PHE A 240 -1.95 -9.89 -2.61
CA PHE A 240 -1.14 -9.28 -3.67
C PHE A 240 0.22 -8.81 -3.13
N SER A 241 0.20 -7.98 -2.10
CA SER A 241 1.40 -7.36 -1.55
C SER A 241 2.38 -8.37 -0.97
N TRP A 242 1.91 -9.37 -0.21
CA TRP A 242 2.78 -10.39 0.39
C TRP A 242 3.31 -11.36 -0.66
N TRP A 243 2.45 -11.79 -1.61
CA TRP A 243 2.85 -12.72 -2.65
C TRP A 243 3.98 -12.13 -3.49
N LEU A 244 3.86 -10.86 -3.89
CA LEU A 244 4.88 -10.15 -4.64
C LEU A 244 6.22 -10.11 -3.87
N ALA A 245 6.18 -9.84 -2.57
CA ALA A 245 7.38 -9.76 -1.73
C ALA A 245 8.04 -11.13 -1.54
N ARG A 246 7.26 -12.19 -1.31
CA ARG A 246 7.81 -13.51 -0.91
C ARG A 246 8.31 -14.39 -2.05
N LEU A 247 8.18 -13.97 -3.31
CA LEU A 247 8.75 -14.72 -4.45
C LEU A 247 10.26 -14.90 -4.26
N ALA A 248 10.77 -16.13 -4.21
CA ALA A 248 12.17 -16.36 -3.80
C ALA A 248 13.20 -15.61 -4.66
N ASP A 249 13.06 -15.68 -5.99
CA ASP A 249 14.05 -15.19 -6.95
C ASP A 249 13.47 -14.09 -7.89
N ALA A 250 12.40 -13.40 -7.46
CA ALA A 250 11.73 -12.35 -8.23
C ALA A 250 10.86 -11.46 -7.33
N GLY A 251 10.08 -10.56 -7.91
CA GLY A 251 9.09 -9.73 -7.20
C GLY A 251 9.75 -8.59 -6.42
N SER A 252 9.13 -8.14 -5.33
CA SER A 252 9.63 -7.02 -4.52
C SER A 252 10.47 -7.48 -3.32
N ILE A 253 11.18 -6.54 -2.68
CA ILE A 253 11.82 -6.75 -1.37
C ILE A 253 10.85 -6.44 -0.22
N ALA A 254 9.95 -5.51 -0.46
CA ALA A 254 8.88 -5.10 0.44
C ALA A 254 7.72 -4.53 -0.37
N THR A 255 6.53 -4.59 0.20
CA THR A 255 5.33 -3.95 -0.37
C THR A 255 4.58 -3.18 0.71
N ILE A 256 4.08 -2.00 0.37
CA ILE A 256 3.27 -1.13 1.23
C ILE A 256 1.91 -0.92 0.56
N GLY A 257 0.82 -0.97 1.34
CA GLY A 257 -0.53 -0.69 0.82
C GLY A 257 -1.62 -1.03 1.82
N CYS A 258 -2.88 -0.81 1.43
CA CYS A 258 -4.04 -0.94 2.29
C CYS A 258 -4.44 -2.41 2.57
N THR A 259 -4.79 -2.70 3.82
CA THR A 259 -5.39 -3.99 4.19
C THR A 259 -6.91 -4.03 4.06
N GLY A 260 -7.56 -2.86 4.02
CA GLY A 260 -8.99 -2.64 3.83
C GLY A 260 -9.30 -1.86 2.54
N LEU A 261 -10.48 -1.25 2.48
CA LEU A 261 -10.88 -0.35 1.40
C LEU A 261 -10.01 0.92 1.37
N GLY A 262 -9.14 1.02 0.36
CA GLY A 262 -8.42 2.25 0.06
C GLY A 262 -9.33 3.27 -0.61
N TYR A 263 -9.35 4.50 -0.07
CA TYR A 263 -10.12 5.62 -0.62
C TYR A 263 -9.22 6.60 -1.36
N GLY A 264 -9.78 7.26 -2.36
CA GLY A 264 -9.14 8.35 -3.11
C GLY A 264 -10.17 9.40 -3.49
N TYR A 265 -9.69 10.61 -3.76
CA TYR A 265 -10.51 11.68 -4.32
C TYR A 265 -10.38 11.72 -5.84
N ILE A 266 -11.33 12.42 -6.47
CA ILE A 266 -11.44 12.62 -7.91
C ILE A 266 -11.66 14.12 -8.17
N GLY A 267 -11.37 14.59 -9.38
CA GLY A 267 -11.62 15.98 -9.78
C GLY A 267 -10.71 17.02 -9.12
N ASP A 268 -11.22 18.25 -9.09
CA ASP A 268 -10.67 19.43 -8.40
C ASP A 268 -11.87 20.25 -7.89
N TYR A 269 -12.53 19.74 -6.84
CA TYR A 269 -13.77 20.34 -6.33
C TYR A 269 -13.51 21.61 -5.53
N ASN A 270 -12.30 21.77 -5.01
CA ASN A 270 -11.89 22.95 -4.25
C ASN A 270 -11.46 24.12 -5.17
N ASN A 271 -11.22 23.86 -6.47
CA ASN A 271 -10.81 24.78 -7.53
C ASN A 271 -9.46 25.47 -7.29
N ASP A 272 -8.49 24.78 -6.69
CA ASP A 272 -7.13 25.28 -6.49
C ASP A 272 -6.18 24.92 -7.64
N SER A 273 -6.68 24.26 -8.69
CA SER A 273 -5.92 23.77 -9.86
C SER A 273 -4.94 22.64 -9.53
N ILE A 274 -5.12 21.97 -8.40
CA ILE A 274 -4.44 20.74 -8.03
C ILE A 274 -5.49 19.62 -8.06
N PRO A 275 -5.21 18.46 -8.67
CA PRO A 275 -6.14 17.33 -8.62
C PRO A 275 -6.31 16.85 -7.17
N ASP A 276 -7.56 16.69 -6.71
CA ASP A 276 -7.86 16.31 -5.33
C ASP A 276 -7.28 14.93 -4.98
N CYS A 277 -7.06 14.06 -5.97
CA CYS A 277 -6.52 12.71 -5.79
C CYS A 277 -5.12 12.68 -5.13
N ILE A 278 -4.35 13.76 -5.20
CA ILE A 278 -3.03 13.88 -4.53
C ILE A 278 -3.08 14.77 -3.27
N GLN A 279 -4.27 15.17 -2.82
CA GLN A 279 -4.46 16.11 -1.71
C GLN A 279 -4.99 15.47 -0.43
N GLY A 280 -5.40 14.19 -0.47
CA GLY A 280 -5.73 13.42 0.73
C GLY A 280 -5.83 11.92 0.47
N LEU A 281 -6.17 11.19 1.53
CA LEU A 281 -6.43 9.74 1.51
C LEU A 281 -5.28 8.93 0.89
N GLY A 282 -5.59 7.83 0.18
CA GLY A 282 -4.62 6.91 -0.42
C GLY A 282 -3.60 7.63 -1.31
N GLY A 283 -4.09 8.46 -2.24
CA GLY A 283 -3.18 9.15 -3.16
C GLY A 283 -2.23 10.13 -2.48
N TRP A 284 -2.57 10.72 -1.32
CA TRP A 284 -1.61 11.54 -0.56
C TRP A 284 -0.61 10.68 0.23
N ILE A 285 -1.05 9.64 0.95
CA ILE A 285 -0.14 8.84 1.77
C ILE A 285 0.85 8.03 0.92
N ASP A 286 0.39 7.55 -0.24
CA ASP A 286 1.21 6.77 -1.17
C ASP A 286 2.32 7.64 -1.80
N ILE A 287 2.01 8.86 -2.24
CA ILE A 287 3.03 9.79 -2.76
C ILE A 287 3.97 10.32 -1.66
N GLU A 288 3.48 10.42 -0.42
CA GLU A 288 4.26 10.93 0.70
C GLU A 288 5.45 10.01 1.03
N PHE A 289 5.27 8.69 0.88
CA PHE A 289 6.38 7.74 0.98
C PHE A 289 7.56 8.14 0.07
N PHE A 290 7.27 8.47 -1.19
CA PHE A 290 8.28 8.86 -2.18
C PHE A 290 8.85 10.25 -1.90
N ARG A 291 8.04 11.19 -1.38
CA ARG A 291 8.53 12.51 -0.93
C ARG A 291 9.54 12.37 0.20
N VAL A 292 9.20 11.58 1.21
CA VAL A 292 10.07 11.34 2.38
C VAL A 292 11.39 10.70 1.95
N TYR A 293 11.37 9.66 1.13
CA TYR A 293 12.61 9.05 0.64
C TYR A 293 13.39 10.01 -0.28
N GLY A 294 12.74 10.57 -1.29
CA GLY A 294 13.38 11.32 -2.37
C GLY A 294 13.87 12.71 -1.97
N GLN A 295 13.18 13.39 -1.04
CA GLN A 295 13.46 14.78 -0.68
C GLN A 295 14.00 14.96 0.74
N GLU A 296 13.63 14.11 1.70
CA GLU A 296 14.20 14.15 3.05
C GLU A 296 15.43 13.25 3.21
N GLY A 297 15.65 12.34 2.26
CA GLY A 297 16.83 11.47 2.23
C GLY A 297 16.84 10.38 3.31
N LYS A 298 15.66 10.01 3.84
CA LYS A 298 15.54 8.87 4.75
C LYS A 298 15.78 7.57 4.00
N GLU A 299 16.65 6.71 4.53
CA GLU A 299 17.10 5.49 3.82
C GLU A 299 16.67 4.19 4.50
N ILE A 300 16.11 4.23 5.70
CA ILE A 300 15.62 3.03 6.39
C ILE A 300 14.13 2.87 6.10
N LEU A 301 13.72 1.70 5.60
CA LEU A 301 12.37 1.48 5.07
C LEU A 301 11.26 1.77 6.10
N GLY A 302 11.42 1.27 7.32
CA GLY A 302 10.48 1.54 8.40
C GLY A 302 10.43 3.01 8.80
N GLU A 303 11.57 3.72 8.71
CA GLU A 303 11.62 5.16 8.98
C GLU A 303 10.84 5.95 7.93
N VAL A 304 10.99 5.62 6.65
CA VAL A 304 10.23 6.26 5.55
C VAL A 304 8.72 6.01 5.72
N HIS A 305 8.33 4.75 5.93
CA HIS A 305 6.93 4.35 6.12
C HIS A 305 6.29 5.04 7.34
N SER A 306 6.95 5.00 8.50
CA SER A 306 6.40 5.60 9.72
C SER A 306 6.41 7.14 9.67
N THR A 307 7.35 7.75 8.95
CA THR A 307 7.34 9.20 8.72
C THR A 307 6.16 9.62 7.84
N ALA A 308 5.83 8.86 6.79
CA ALA A 308 4.67 9.14 5.96
C ALA A 308 3.36 9.06 6.76
N LEU A 309 3.21 8.05 7.63
CA LEU A 309 2.09 7.95 8.57
C LEU A 309 2.03 9.16 9.53
N ALA A 310 3.14 9.51 10.17
CA ALA A 310 3.22 10.65 11.07
C ALA A 310 2.86 11.97 10.38
N ASN A 311 3.34 12.16 9.14
CA ASN A 311 3.02 13.33 8.34
C ASN A 311 1.53 13.35 7.97
N TYR A 312 0.91 12.21 7.67
CA TYR A 312 -0.54 12.13 7.45
C TYR A 312 -1.31 12.58 8.70
N VAL A 313 -1.01 11.96 9.86
CA VAL A 313 -1.65 12.29 11.14
C VAL A 313 -1.52 13.77 11.49
N ALA A 314 -0.37 14.39 11.18
CA ALA A 314 -0.12 15.80 11.45
C ALA A 314 -0.89 16.76 10.53
N ASN A 315 -1.23 16.34 9.30
CA ASN A 315 -1.84 17.21 8.29
C ASN A 315 -3.36 17.01 8.14
N PHE A 316 -3.88 15.84 8.50
CA PHE A 316 -5.27 15.48 8.28
C PHE A 316 -6.05 15.31 9.59
N PRO A 317 -7.37 15.54 9.58
CA PRO A 317 -8.21 15.45 10.76
C PRO A 317 -8.58 14.00 11.09
N VAL A 318 -7.58 13.13 11.29
CA VAL A 318 -7.72 11.66 11.48
C VAL A 318 -8.67 11.26 12.61
N MET A 319 -8.86 12.10 13.63
CA MET A 319 -9.84 11.85 14.70
C MET A 319 -11.15 12.62 14.55
N LYS A 320 -11.44 13.22 13.39
CA LYS A 320 -12.74 13.85 13.08
C LYS A 320 -13.39 13.27 11.84
N ASP A 321 -12.60 12.75 10.91
CA ASP A 321 -13.05 12.03 9.73
C ASP A 321 -12.64 10.55 9.84
N ASN A 322 -13.59 9.64 9.64
CA ASN A 322 -13.34 8.20 9.82
C ASN A 322 -12.59 7.59 8.62
N ILE A 323 -12.64 8.22 7.44
CA ILE A 323 -11.88 7.79 6.27
C ILE A 323 -10.42 8.19 6.44
N ASP A 324 -10.13 9.41 6.93
CA ASP A 324 -8.76 9.80 7.30
C ASP A 324 -8.17 8.90 8.38
N CYS A 325 -8.95 8.56 9.42
CA CYS A 325 -8.55 7.59 10.45
C CYS A 325 -8.18 6.24 9.83
N LYS A 326 -9.05 5.74 8.94
CA LYS A 326 -8.88 4.47 8.25
C LYS A 326 -7.61 4.45 7.41
N THR A 327 -7.34 5.51 6.65
CA THR A 327 -6.17 5.60 5.75
C THR A 327 -4.87 5.27 6.49
N VAL A 328 -4.64 5.83 7.68
CA VAL A 328 -3.42 5.53 8.45
C VAL A 328 -3.47 4.17 9.14
N GLN A 329 -4.65 3.71 9.57
CA GLN A 329 -4.79 2.43 10.26
C GLN A 329 -4.56 1.22 9.35
N GLU A 330 -4.93 1.31 8.07
CA GLU A 330 -4.88 0.17 7.14
C GLU A 330 -3.61 0.11 6.29
N TRP A 331 -2.79 1.17 6.26
CA TRP A 331 -1.63 1.29 5.39
C TRP A 331 -0.38 0.65 6.00
N VAL A 332 -0.11 -0.61 5.62
CA VAL A 332 0.88 -1.47 6.30
C VAL A 332 2.13 -1.73 5.47
N LEU A 333 3.26 -1.93 6.15
CA LEU A 333 4.52 -2.40 5.56
C LEU A 333 4.65 -3.93 5.65
N LEU A 334 4.61 -4.60 4.50
CA LEU A 334 4.93 -6.02 4.36
C LEU A 334 6.38 -6.17 3.89
N GLY A 335 7.31 -6.21 4.84
CA GLY A 335 8.75 -6.27 4.62
C GLY A 335 9.53 -6.13 5.93
N ASP A 336 10.86 -6.07 5.82
CA ASP A 336 11.74 -5.79 6.96
C ASP A 336 11.78 -4.27 7.22
N PRO A 337 11.30 -3.78 8.37
CA PRO A 337 11.31 -2.34 8.67
C PRO A 337 12.74 -1.79 8.89
N THR A 338 13.72 -2.65 9.11
CA THR A 338 15.12 -2.27 9.32
C THR A 338 15.93 -2.21 8.01
N LEU A 339 15.33 -2.62 6.90
CA LEU A 339 15.96 -2.66 5.59
C LEU A 339 16.53 -1.29 5.21
N LYS A 340 17.82 -1.26 4.85
CA LYS A 340 18.41 -0.10 4.18
C LYS A 340 18.03 -0.09 2.70
N ILE A 341 17.25 0.90 2.28
CA ILE A 341 16.81 1.08 0.91
C ILE A 341 18.03 1.29 -0.01
N GLY A 342 18.18 0.40 -1.01
CA GLY A 342 19.33 0.37 -1.90
C GLY A 342 20.58 -0.35 -1.35
N GLY A 343 20.50 -0.95 -0.16
CA GLY A 343 21.59 -1.70 0.46
C GLY A 343 22.71 -0.83 1.04
N TYR A 344 23.74 -1.50 1.59
CA TYR A 344 24.86 -0.86 2.30
C TYR A 344 25.99 -0.38 1.41
#